data_AF-A0A2S8SW90-F1
#
_entry.id   AF-A0A2S8SW90-F1
#
_cell.length_a   1.000
_cell.length_b   1.000
_cell.length_c   1.000
_cell.angle_alpha   90.00
_cell.angle_beta   90.00
_cell.angle_gamma   90.00
#
_symmetry.space_group_name_H-M   'P 1'
#
loop_
_entity.id
_entity.type
_entity.pdbx_description
1 polymer ?
#
loop_
_entity_poly.entity_id
_entity_poly.type
_entity_poly.pdbx_seq_one_letter_code
_entity_poly.pdbx_strand_id
1 'polypeptide(L)'
;MKRAKNEGAAQLGNAQFVVWGVKLPFRKLPDKPQRQGFVDEQIDEAIKRGDFDHLQGRGKPLDLRGDLSDKTAMRAKIRADANYSAPWQDVAREIEVATEKTYSGARRAHEFRLAGLRSKKADKSKIESDFQAARREIEAQIAAVNSLILKYNLLVPSLLPHLHRVRLKSADVWEKIAPEIAAELNQKLE
;
A
#
# COMPACT_ATOMS: atom_id res chain seq x y z
N MET A 1 -44.96 -8.86 -36.75
CA MET A 1 -44.33 -8.85 -35.40
C MET A 1 -43.38 -10.04 -35.28
N LYS A 2 -42.07 -9.86 -35.42
CA LYS A 2 -41.05 -10.82 -34.99
C LYS A 2 -39.94 -10.01 -34.31
N ARG A 3 -39.84 -10.12 -32.98
CA ARG A 3 -38.78 -9.48 -32.18
C ARG A 3 -37.55 -10.38 -32.19
N ALA A 4 -36.41 -9.73 -32.38
CA ALA A 4 -35.07 -10.26 -32.39
C ALA A 4 -34.64 -10.86 -31.05
N LYS A 5 -33.67 -11.79 -31.11
CA LYS A 5 -32.58 -11.86 -30.13
C LYS A 5 -31.27 -12.13 -30.88
N ASN A 6 -30.49 -11.06 -30.95
CA ASN A 6 -29.09 -11.05 -31.33
C ASN A 6 -28.31 -11.48 -30.08
N GLU A 7 -27.71 -12.68 -30.09
CA GLU A 7 -26.76 -13.08 -29.05
C GLU A 7 -25.36 -12.65 -29.48
N GLY A 8 -24.98 -11.45 -29.05
CA GLY A 8 -23.62 -10.95 -29.16
C GLY A 8 -22.73 -11.71 -28.19
N ALA A 9 -21.84 -12.55 -28.72
CA ALA A 9 -20.73 -13.13 -27.99
C ALA A 9 -19.80 -12.01 -27.47
N ALA A 10 -19.95 -11.66 -26.19
CA ALA A 10 -19.06 -10.73 -25.52
C ALA A 10 -17.72 -11.44 -25.24
N GLN A 11 -16.79 -11.37 -26.20
CA GLN A 11 -15.37 -11.57 -25.93
C GLN A 11 -14.94 -10.47 -24.93
N LEU A 12 -14.73 -10.82 -23.67
CA LEU A 12 -14.28 -9.89 -22.65
C LEU A 12 -13.01 -10.42 -21.98
N GLY A 13 -11.96 -9.59 -22.10
CA GLY A 13 -10.55 -9.93 -21.91
C GLY A 13 -10.18 -10.56 -20.57
N ASN A 14 -9.21 -11.47 -20.66
CA ASN A 14 -8.40 -11.97 -19.54
C ASN A 14 -7.71 -10.80 -18.83
N ALA A 15 -8.18 -10.45 -17.64
CA ALA A 15 -7.43 -9.56 -16.76
C ALA A 15 -6.22 -10.31 -16.20
N GLN A 16 -5.02 -9.80 -16.49
CA GLN A 16 -3.74 -10.41 -16.12
C GLN A 16 -3.20 -9.72 -14.85
N PHE A 17 -2.97 -10.48 -13.78
CA PHE A 17 -2.22 -10.00 -12.60
C PHE A 17 -0.94 -10.82 -12.48
N VAL A 18 0.21 -10.12 -12.38
CA VAL A 18 1.53 -10.73 -12.26
C VAL A 18 1.91 -10.78 -10.79
N VAL A 19 2.16 -11.98 -10.27
CA VAL A 19 2.75 -12.22 -8.96
C VAL A 19 3.91 -13.20 -9.19
N TRP A 20 5.13 -12.81 -8.83
CA TRP A 20 6.35 -13.63 -8.92
C TRP A 20 6.70 -14.20 -10.31
N GLY A 21 6.44 -13.47 -11.40
CA GLY A 21 6.84 -13.88 -12.75
C GLY A 21 6.11 -15.10 -13.31
N VAL A 22 5.22 -15.73 -12.52
CA VAL A 22 4.32 -16.80 -12.95
C VAL A 22 3.01 -16.17 -13.39
N LYS A 23 2.65 -16.38 -14.67
CA LYS A 23 1.46 -15.82 -15.28
C LYS A 23 0.26 -16.72 -14.97
N LEU A 24 -0.27 -16.64 -13.75
CA LEU A 24 -1.44 -17.41 -13.35
C LEU A 24 -2.70 -16.84 -14.01
N PRO A 25 -3.38 -17.58 -14.92
CA PRO A 25 -4.60 -17.10 -15.55
C PRO A 25 -5.77 -17.38 -14.61
N PHE A 26 -6.01 -16.49 -13.65
CA PHE A 26 -7.19 -16.59 -12.80
C PHE A 26 -8.46 -16.45 -13.66
N ARG A 27 -9.10 -17.57 -14.00
CA ARG A 27 -10.45 -17.59 -14.59
C ARG A 27 -11.43 -16.94 -13.61
N LYS A 28 -12.45 -16.24 -14.13
CA LYS A 28 -13.54 -15.69 -13.30
C LYS A 28 -14.17 -16.83 -12.47
N LEU A 29 -14.43 -16.58 -11.19
CA LEU A 29 -15.06 -17.56 -10.32
C LEU A 29 -16.42 -17.99 -10.89
N PRO A 30 -16.70 -19.30 -11.02
CA PRO A 30 -17.99 -19.79 -11.45
C PRO A 30 -19.07 -19.60 -10.36
N ASP A 31 -20.34 -19.69 -10.77
CA ASP A 31 -21.48 -19.50 -9.88
C ASP A 31 -21.53 -20.54 -8.75
N LYS A 32 -22.28 -20.22 -7.69
CA LYS A 32 -22.22 -20.92 -6.39
C LYS A 32 -22.29 -22.46 -6.39
N PRO A 33 -22.99 -23.19 -7.30
CA PRO A 33 -22.94 -24.65 -7.29
C PRO A 33 -21.67 -25.26 -7.91
N GLN A 34 -20.84 -24.49 -8.62
CA GLN A 34 -19.66 -24.97 -9.37
C GLN A 34 -18.32 -24.59 -8.72
N ARG A 35 -18.34 -24.02 -7.51
CA ARG A 35 -17.11 -23.59 -6.81
C ARG A 35 -16.33 -24.76 -6.19
N GLN A 36 -17.02 -25.87 -5.94
CA GLN A 36 -16.42 -27.04 -5.32
C GLN A 36 -15.53 -27.73 -6.38
N GLY A 37 -14.23 -27.81 -6.13
CA GLY A 37 -13.26 -28.37 -7.08
C GLY A 37 -12.62 -27.35 -8.05
N PHE A 38 -13.16 -26.13 -8.19
CA PHE A 38 -12.57 -25.14 -9.12
C PHE A 38 -11.15 -24.73 -8.72
N VAL A 39 -10.89 -24.60 -7.42
CA VAL A 39 -9.54 -24.31 -6.92
C VAL A 39 -8.60 -25.49 -7.19
N ASP A 40 -9.08 -26.72 -6.99
CA ASP A 40 -8.30 -27.94 -7.20
C ASP A 40 -7.95 -28.12 -8.68
N GLU A 41 -8.91 -27.88 -9.59
CA GLU A 41 -8.68 -27.89 -11.04
C GLU A 41 -7.64 -26.86 -11.49
N GLN A 42 -7.66 -25.65 -10.91
CA GLN A 42 -6.66 -24.63 -11.20
C GLN A 42 -5.26 -25.04 -10.71
N ILE A 43 -5.16 -25.68 -9.54
CA ILE A 43 -3.90 -26.20 -9.01
C ILE A 43 -3.38 -27.32 -9.92
N ASP A 44 -4.23 -28.27 -10.31
CA ASP A 44 -3.86 -29.38 -11.20
C ASP A 44 -3.44 -28.89 -12.59
N GLU A 45 -4.12 -27.90 -13.16
CA GLU A 45 -3.73 -27.27 -14.42
C GLU A 45 -2.35 -26.60 -14.31
N ALA A 46 -2.07 -25.89 -13.21
CA ALA A 46 -0.79 -25.24 -12.98
C ALA A 46 0.35 -26.25 -12.75
N ILE A 47 0.08 -27.37 -12.06
CA ILE A 47 1.02 -28.50 -11.92
C ILE A 47 1.35 -29.09 -13.30
N LYS A 48 0.33 -29.36 -14.12
CA LYS A 48 0.52 -29.90 -15.49
C LYS A 48 1.31 -28.95 -16.39
N ARG A 49 1.19 -27.63 -16.19
CA ARG A 49 1.95 -26.62 -16.94
C ARG A 49 3.39 -26.45 -16.48
N GLY A 50 3.76 -27.08 -15.36
CA GLY A 50 5.09 -26.90 -14.77
C GLY A 50 5.28 -25.53 -14.14
N ASP A 51 4.20 -24.80 -13.81
CA ASP A 51 4.28 -23.49 -13.16
C ASP A 51 4.99 -23.58 -11.79
N PHE A 52 5.03 -24.78 -11.21
CA PHE A 52 5.72 -25.09 -9.95
C PHE A 52 7.16 -25.64 -10.14
N ASP A 53 7.62 -25.89 -11.37
CA ASP A 53 8.90 -26.55 -11.64
C ASP A 53 10.11 -25.67 -11.32
N HIS A 54 9.93 -24.35 -11.36
CA HIS A 54 10.98 -23.34 -11.15
C HIS A 54 10.79 -22.53 -9.86
N LEU A 55 10.07 -23.08 -8.88
CA LEU A 55 9.92 -22.41 -7.59
C LEU A 55 11.28 -22.24 -6.88
N GLN A 56 11.46 -21.04 -6.30
CA GLN A 56 12.62 -20.75 -5.45
C GLN A 56 12.65 -21.71 -4.26
N GLY A 57 13.71 -22.50 -4.14
CA GLY A 57 13.87 -23.47 -3.05
C GLY A 57 13.28 -24.87 -3.33
N ARG A 58 12.83 -25.16 -4.56
CA ARG A 58 12.35 -26.50 -4.95
C ARG A 58 13.37 -27.59 -4.57
N GLY A 59 12.93 -28.59 -3.82
CA GLY A 59 13.75 -29.74 -3.40
C GLY A 59 14.72 -29.47 -2.25
N LYS A 60 14.80 -28.23 -1.73
CA LYS A 60 15.60 -27.94 -0.54
C LYS A 60 14.80 -28.30 0.73
N PRO A 61 15.43 -28.98 1.71
CA PRO A 61 14.77 -29.22 2.99
C PRO A 61 14.46 -27.88 3.68
N LEU A 62 13.32 -27.82 4.36
CA LEU A 62 12.94 -26.66 5.16
C LEU A 62 14.01 -26.44 6.24
N ASP A 63 14.49 -25.21 6.39
CA ASP A 63 15.43 -24.88 7.45
C ASP A 63 14.69 -24.88 8.80
N LEU A 64 14.98 -25.85 9.66
CA LEU A 64 14.34 -25.97 10.97
C LEU A 64 15.20 -25.44 12.14
N ARG A 65 16.28 -24.69 11.86
CA ARG A 65 17.16 -24.15 12.92
C ARG A 65 16.48 -23.03 13.72
N GLY A 66 16.73 -22.97 15.03
CA GLY A 66 16.17 -21.93 15.93
C GLY A 66 14.95 -22.39 16.74
N ASP A 67 14.38 -21.49 17.53
CA ASP A 67 13.20 -21.80 18.36
C ASP A 67 11.93 -21.82 17.50
N LEU A 68 11.43 -23.03 17.23
CA LEU A 68 10.19 -23.30 16.50
C LEU A 68 9.09 -23.85 17.43
N SER A 69 9.28 -23.76 18.75
CA SER A 69 8.30 -24.25 19.72
C SER A 69 6.99 -23.47 19.65
N ASP A 70 7.06 -22.17 19.36
CA ASP A 70 5.90 -21.34 19.07
C ASP A 70 5.49 -21.40 17.59
N LYS A 71 4.21 -21.71 17.35
CA LYS A 71 3.60 -21.74 16.02
C LYS A 71 3.68 -20.38 15.33
N THR A 72 3.67 -19.27 16.06
CA THR A 72 3.74 -17.92 15.47
C THR A 72 5.16 -17.63 14.97
N ALA A 73 6.16 -17.89 15.80
CA ALA A 73 7.57 -17.83 15.42
C ALA A 73 7.89 -18.73 14.21
N MET A 74 7.42 -19.98 14.23
CA MET A 74 7.60 -20.91 13.11
C MET A 74 6.98 -20.39 11.80
N ARG A 75 5.73 -19.89 11.84
CA ARG A 75 5.06 -19.29 10.67
C ARG A 75 5.79 -18.05 10.15
N ALA A 76 6.34 -17.23 11.04
CA ALA A 76 7.12 -16.05 10.66
C ALA A 76 8.42 -16.46 9.94
N LYS A 77 9.13 -17.46 10.48
CA LYS A 77 10.35 -17.99 9.86
C LYS A 77 10.09 -18.59 8.47
N ILE A 78 9.08 -19.45 8.34
CA ILE A 78 8.73 -20.08 7.06
C ILE A 78 8.43 -19.01 5.99
N ARG A 79 7.70 -17.95 6.35
CA ARG A 79 7.43 -16.84 5.42
C ARG A 79 8.70 -16.09 5.02
N ALA A 80 9.58 -15.83 5.99
CA ALA A 80 10.86 -15.15 5.74
C ALA A 80 11.78 -15.98 4.82
N ASP A 81 11.90 -17.28 5.08
CA ASP A 81 12.71 -18.21 4.27
C ASP A 81 12.16 -18.34 2.84
N ALA A 82 10.84 -18.24 2.67
CA ALA A 82 10.16 -18.21 1.37
C ALA A 82 10.17 -16.81 0.71
N ASN A 83 10.81 -15.81 1.33
CA ASN A 83 10.80 -14.41 0.91
C ASN A 83 9.38 -13.85 0.63
N TYR A 84 8.40 -14.35 1.38
CA TYR A 84 6.99 -14.02 1.19
C TYR A 84 6.53 -12.98 2.22
N SER A 85 6.02 -11.84 1.72
CA SER A 85 5.31 -10.84 2.52
C SER A 85 3.84 -10.82 2.14
N ALA A 86 2.96 -10.60 3.11
CA ALA A 86 1.56 -10.40 2.78
C ALA A 86 1.39 -9.02 2.10
N PRO A 87 0.49 -8.87 1.10
CA PRO A 87 0.36 -7.61 0.35
C PRO A 87 0.12 -6.37 1.23
N TRP A 88 -0.63 -6.51 2.33
CA TRP A 88 -0.86 -5.41 3.27
C TRP A 88 0.39 -5.03 4.07
N GLN A 89 1.34 -5.95 4.29
CA GLN A 89 2.62 -5.66 4.97
C GLN A 89 3.53 -4.80 4.09
N ASP A 90 3.52 -5.02 2.78
CA ASP A 90 4.29 -4.17 1.86
C ASP A 90 3.71 -2.75 1.78
N VAL A 91 2.38 -2.64 1.68
CA VAL A 91 1.72 -1.32 1.72
C VAL A 91 1.94 -0.62 3.08
N ALA A 92 2.00 -1.36 4.20
CA ALA A 92 2.33 -0.78 5.49
C ALA A 92 3.72 -0.13 5.50
N ARG A 93 4.72 -0.78 4.90
CA ARG A 93 6.09 -0.25 4.75
C ARG A 93 6.10 0.96 3.83
N GLU A 94 5.36 0.93 2.73
CA GLU A 94 5.21 2.08 1.83
C GLU A 94 4.60 3.29 2.56
N ILE A 95 3.58 3.08 3.39
CA ILE A 95 2.98 4.14 4.22
C ILE A 95 4.03 4.73 5.16
N GLU A 96 4.83 3.91 5.83
CA GLU A 96 5.86 4.38 6.77
C GLU A 96 6.91 5.26 6.07
N VAL A 97 7.43 4.80 4.92
CA VAL A 97 8.40 5.55 4.13
C VAL A 97 7.81 6.87 3.60
N ALA A 98 6.58 6.83 3.07
CA ALA A 98 5.91 8.01 2.55
C ALA A 98 5.57 9.03 3.65
N THR A 99 5.20 8.55 4.83
CA THR A 99 4.93 9.37 6.02
C THR A 99 6.21 10.06 6.50
N GLU A 100 7.31 9.33 6.62
CA GLU A 100 8.61 9.90 7.01
C GLU A 100 9.12 10.93 5.99
N LYS A 101 8.93 10.66 4.69
CA LYS A 101 9.24 11.63 3.63
C LYS A 101 8.42 12.92 3.77
N THR A 102 7.14 12.79 4.12
CA THR A 102 6.24 13.93 4.33
C THR A 102 6.71 14.77 5.53
N TYR A 103 7.00 14.12 6.67
CA TYR A 103 7.51 14.80 7.87
C TYR A 103 8.86 15.49 7.63
N SER A 104 9.81 14.81 6.99
CA SER A 104 11.12 15.40 6.67
C SER A 104 11.03 16.53 5.64
N GLY A 105 10.10 16.47 4.69
CA GLY A 105 9.79 17.57 3.77
C GLY A 105 9.26 18.80 4.51
N ALA A 106 8.26 18.60 5.37
CA ALA A 106 7.68 19.66 6.19
C ALA A 106 8.69 20.31 7.15
N ARG A 107 9.54 19.52 7.80
CA ARG A 107 10.60 20.04 8.67
C ARG A 107 11.57 20.92 7.88
N ARG A 108 12.06 20.45 6.73
CA ARG A 108 12.98 21.22 5.89
C ARG A 108 12.37 22.53 5.39
N ALA A 109 11.09 22.51 5.00
CA ALA A 109 10.38 23.72 4.57
C ALA A 109 10.28 24.75 5.70
N HIS A 110 9.98 24.29 6.91
CA HIS A 110 9.90 25.16 8.09
C HIS A 110 11.27 25.73 8.50
N GLU A 111 12.30 24.89 8.56
CA GLU A 111 13.67 25.32 8.85
C GLU A 111 14.18 26.35 7.84
N PHE A 112 13.91 26.14 6.55
CA PHE A 112 14.25 27.09 5.49
C PHE A 112 13.55 28.43 5.68
N ARG A 113 12.24 28.41 6.00
CA ARG A 113 11.46 29.62 6.30
C ARG A 113 12.08 30.38 7.48
N LEU A 114 12.37 29.70 8.59
CA LEU A 114 12.96 30.32 9.78
C LEU A 114 14.35 30.91 9.49
N ALA A 115 15.20 30.19 8.75
CA ALA A 115 16.51 30.69 8.35
C ALA A 115 16.41 31.94 7.46
N GLY A 116 15.47 31.93 6.50
CA GLY A 116 15.20 33.07 5.64
C GLY A 116 14.72 34.29 6.42
N LEU A 117 13.78 34.12 7.35
CA LEU A 117 13.24 35.22 8.17
C LEU A 117 14.27 35.84 9.11
N ARG A 118 15.27 35.07 9.55
CA ARG A 118 16.40 35.57 10.37
C ARG A 118 17.42 36.38 9.58
N SER A 119 17.48 36.20 8.26
CA SER A 119 18.44 36.90 7.40
C SER A 119 17.97 38.33 7.11
N LYS A 120 18.82 39.33 7.40
CA LYS A 120 18.54 40.75 7.13
C LYS A 120 18.52 41.09 5.64
N LYS A 121 19.13 40.25 4.78
CA LYS A 121 19.26 40.48 3.33
C LYS A 121 18.25 39.69 2.50
N ALA A 122 17.48 38.79 3.13
CA ALA A 122 16.53 37.95 2.42
C ALA A 122 15.24 38.72 2.10
N ASP A 123 14.70 38.46 0.90
CA ASP A 123 13.36 38.91 0.55
C ASP A 123 12.33 38.06 1.29
N LYS A 124 11.71 38.65 2.32
CA LYS A 124 10.70 37.99 3.14
C LYS A 124 9.47 37.55 2.35
N SER A 125 9.08 38.31 1.32
CA SER A 125 7.92 37.98 0.49
C SER A 125 8.19 36.72 -0.32
N LYS A 126 9.39 36.61 -0.89
CA LYS A 126 9.82 35.41 -1.61
C LYS A 126 9.89 34.19 -0.70
N ILE A 127 10.48 34.31 0.49
CA ILE A 127 10.56 33.20 1.46
C ILE A 127 9.17 32.70 1.85
N GLU A 128 8.21 33.59 2.08
CA GLU A 128 6.84 33.18 2.40
C GLU A 128 6.16 32.53 1.18
N SER A 129 6.37 33.04 -0.04
CA SER A 129 5.85 32.42 -1.25
C SER A 129 6.40 31.00 -1.48
N ASP A 130 7.70 30.81 -1.30
CA ASP A 130 8.36 29.50 -1.38
C ASP A 130 7.81 28.54 -0.31
N PHE A 131 7.58 29.05 0.91
CA PHE A 131 6.99 28.27 1.98
C PHE A 131 5.54 27.84 1.67
N GLN A 132 4.72 28.72 1.11
CA GLN A 132 3.36 28.39 0.69
C GLN A 132 3.34 27.35 -0.44
N ALA A 133 4.28 27.41 -1.38
CA ALA A 133 4.45 26.38 -2.40
C ALA A 133 4.81 25.02 -1.77
N ALA A 134 5.75 25.00 -0.83
CA ALA A 134 6.13 23.79 -0.10
C ALA A 134 4.95 23.21 0.70
N ARG A 135 4.13 24.05 1.34
CA ARG A 135 2.90 23.61 2.04
C ARG A 135 1.95 22.85 1.11
N ARG A 136 1.71 23.38 -0.09
CA ARG A 136 0.85 22.72 -1.09
C ARG A 136 1.41 21.36 -1.52
N GLU A 137 2.74 21.27 -1.68
CA GLU A 137 3.38 19.99 -1.99
C GLU A 137 3.20 18.98 -0.86
N ILE A 138 3.38 19.40 0.39
CA ILE A 138 3.19 18.55 1.58
C ILE A 138 1.73 18.09 1.68
N GLU A 139 0.76 18.95 1.39
CA GLU A 139 -0.65 18.55 1.32
C GLU A 139 -0.93 17.49 0.26
N ALA A 140 -0.30 17.61 -0.92
CA ALA A 140 -0.38 16.58 -1.95
C ALA A 140 0.27 15.25 -1.50
N GLN A 141 1.40 15.31 -0.77
CA GLN A 141 2.03 14.13 -0.19
C GLN A 141 1.14 13.46 0.87
N ILE A 142 0.49 14.23 1.74
CA ILE A 142 -0.48 13.73 2.72
C ILE A 142 -1.66 13.04 2.01
N ALA A 143 -2.16 13.61 0.91
CA ALA A 143 -3.21 12.98 0.12
C ALA A 143 -2.76 11.62 -0.45
N ALA A 144 -1.53 11.53 -0.96
CA ALA A 144 -0.95 10.28 -1.44
C ALA A 144 -0.79 9.23 -0.32
N VAL A 145 -0.30 9.64 0.86
CA VAL A 145 -0.23 8.77 2.06
C VAL A 145 -1.62 8.25 2.43
N ASN A 146 -2.64 9.10 2.38
CA ASN A 146 -4.02 8.72 2.68
C ASN A 146 -4.61 7.73 1.67
N SER A 147 -4.24 7.81 0.39
CA SER A 147 -4.59 6.79 -0.60
C SER A 147 -3.95 5.44 -0.29
N LEU A 148 -2.70 5.42 0.18
CA LEU A 148 -2.04 4.20 0.63
C LEU A 148 -2.70 3.62 1.88
N ILE A 149 -3.07 4.46 2.85
CA ILE A 149 -3.81 4.04 4.06
C ILE A 149 -5.15 3.40 3.67
N LEU A 150 -5.88 3.99 2.73
CA LEU A 150 -7.13 3.39 2.23
C LEU A 150 -6.86 2.02 1.59
N LYS A 151 -5.88 1.93 0.68
CA LYS A 151 -5.48 0.66 0.05
C LYS A 151 -5.13 -0.38 1.10
N TYR A 152 -4.34 -0.01 2.11
CA TYR A 152 -3.98 -0.88 3.22
C TYR A 152 -5.21 -1.38 3.98
N ASN A 153 -6.12 -0.48 4.37
CA ASN A 153 -7.34 -0.86 5.09
C ASN A 153 -8.26 -1.78 4.27
N LEU A 154 -8.21 -1.71 2.95
CA LEU A 154 -8.94 -2.63 2.05
C LEU A 154 -8.26 -4.00 1.92
N LEU A 155 -6.93 -4.08 2.08
CA LEU A 155 -6.16 -5.32 1.98
C LEU A 155 -6.08 -6.08 3.31
N VAL A 156 -6.19 -5.39 4.43
CA VAL A 156 -6.19 -6.03 5.75
C VAL A 156 -7.40 -6.97 5.86
N PRO A 157 -7.21 -8.23 6.30
CA PRO A 157 -8.33 -9.13 6.53
C PRO A 157 -9.34 -8.53 7.51
N SER A 158 -10.63 -8.60 7.18
CA SER A 158 -11.72 -8.01 7.99
C SER A 158 -11.80 -8.54 9.43
N LEU A 159 -11.21 -9.70 9.68
CA LEU A 159 -11.08 -10.32 11.02
C LEU A 159 -10.03 -9.63 11.90
N LEU A 160 -9.23 -8.70 11.36
CA LEU A 160 -8.17 -7.98 12.06
C LEU A 160 -8.41 -6.46 12.08
N PRO A 161 -9.55 -5.97 12.60
CA PRO A 161 -9.90 -4.54 12.55
C PRO A 161 -8.96 -3.65 13.37
N HIS A 162 -8.31 -4.21 14.40
CA HIS A 162 -7.31 -3.50 15.21
C HIS A 162 -6.06 -3.10 14.41
N LEU A 163 -5.86 -3.67 13.22
CA LEU A 163 -4.75 -3.30 12.34
C LEU A 163 -5.08 -2.16 11.38
N HIS A 164 -6.34 -1.67 11.33
CA HIS A 164 -6.72 -0.55 10.47
C HIS A 164 -6.00 0.73 10.87
N ARG A 165 -5.57 1.50 9.86
CA ARG A 165 -4.85 2.76 10.04
C ARG A 165 -5.78 3.96 9.85
N VAL A 166 -5.57 5.00 10.66
CA VAL A 166 -6.28 6.27 10.56
C VAL A 166 -5.62 7.15 9.50
N ARG A 167 -6.42 7.99 8.84
CA ARG A 167 -5.92 8.97 7.86
C ARG A 167 -5.02 10.01 8.53
N LEU A 168 -3.92 10.36 7.87
CA LEU A 168 -3.03 11.43 8.27
C LEU A 168 -3.67 12.78 7.97
N LYS A 169 -3.81 13.64 8.98
CA LYS A 169 -4.31 15.01 8.80
C LYS A 169 -3.16 16.01 8.67
N SER A 170 -3.40 17.11 7.97
CA SER A 170 -2.42 18.19 7.82
C SER A 170 -2.08 18.83 9.17
N ALA A 171 -3.09 19.06 10.02
CA ALA A 171 -2.90 19.60 11.36
C ALA A 171 -1.90 18.75 12.19
N ASP A 172 -2.06 17.43 12.23
CA ASP A 172 -1.18 16.52 12.98
C ASP A 172 0.29 16.57 12.50
N VAL A 173 0.50 16.78 11.19
CA VAL A 173 1.84 16.90 10.61
C VAL A 173 2.50 18.19 11.09
N TRP A 174 1.77 19.30 10.99
CA TRP A 174 2.27 20.61 11.39
C TRP A 174 2.37 20.76 12.90
N GLU A 175 1.49 20.16 13.69
CA GLU A 175 1.55 20.20 15.17
C GLU A 175 2.87 19.61 15.68
N LYS A 176 3.33 18.53 15.05
CA LYS A 176 4.60 17.87 15.39
C LYS A 176 5.85 18.68 15.02
N ILE A 177 5.75 19.56 14.02
CA ILE A 177 6.92 20.25 13.44
C ILE A 177 6.96 21.73 13.84
N ALA A 178 5.82 22.40 13.74
CA ALA A 178 5.62 23.82 13.84
C ALA A 178 4.22 24.08 14.43
N PRO A 179 4.03 23.94 15.76
CA PRO A 179 2.72 24.02 16.40
C PRO A 179 2.02 25.37 16.15
N GLU A 180 2.78 26.44 15.93
CA GLU A 180 2.25 27.75 15.55
C GLU A 180 1.49 27.74 14.21
N ILE A 181 1.90 26.88 13.27
CA ILE A 181 1.26 26.71 11.96
C ILE A 181 0.01 25.84 12.07
N ALA A 182 0.03 24.85 12.97
CA ALA A 182 -1.14 24.03 13.24
C ALA A 182 -2.30 24.85 13.81
N ALA A 183 -2.01 25.83 14.68
CA ALA A 183 -3.01 26.76 15.21
C ALA A 183 -3.71 27.58 14.10
N GLU A 184 -2.95 28.07 13.11
CA GLU A 184 -3.51 28.79 11.94
C GLU A 184 -4.46 27.91 11.10
N LEU A 185 -4.15 26.61 10.99
CA LEU A 185 -4.95 25.66 10.21
C LEU A 185 -6.26 25.31 10.92
N ASN A 186 -6.23 25.17 12.25
CA ASN A 186 -7.43 24.87 13.03
C ASN A 186 -8.41 26.06 13.06
N GLN A 187 -7.91 27.30 13.05
CA GLN A 187 -8.77 28.51 12.98
C GLN A 187 -9.52 28.69 11.65
N LYS A 188 -9.09 28.04 10.57
CA LYS A 188 -9.75 28.11 9.25
C LYS A 188 -10.84 27.05 9.05
N LEU A 189 -11.03 26.15 10.02
CA LEU A 189 -11.97 25.04 9.96
C LEU A 189 -13.22 25.26 10.84
N GLU A 190 -13.29 26.36 11.59
CA GLU A 190 -14.51 26.89 12.24
C GLU A 190 -15.22 27.90 11.34
#